data_AF-A0A6S6QS72-F1
#
_entry.id   AF-A0A6S6QS72-F1
#
_cell.length_a   1.000
_cell.length_b   1.000
_cell.length_c   1.000
_cell.angle_alpha   90.00
_cell.angle_beta   90.00
_cell.angle_gamma   90.00
#
_symmetry.space_group_name_H-M   'P 1'
#
loop_
_entity.id
_entity.type
_entity.pdbx_description
1 polymer ?
#
loop_
_entity_poly.entity_id
_entity_poly.type
_entity_poly.pdbx_seq_one_letter_code
_entity_poly.pdbx_strand_id
1 'polypeptide(L)'
;MAGKIFKSVKPPLAVAKEAARGLELRKQHKRGGTEIGVWRAENLIKRTPLDVPELKRIRSYFARHEVDKRGKDWNNKERPSAGHIAWLLWGGEPGRAWAEEELKKLGF
;
A
#
# COMPACT_ATOMS: atom_id res chain seq x y z
N MET A 1 -35.03 -4.65 7.66
CA MET A 1 -33.64 -5.10 7.47
C MET A 1 -32.74 -3.87 7.38
N ALA A 2 -31.87 -3.63 8.37
CA ALA A 2 -30.94 -2.51 8.32
C ALA A 2 -29.84 -2.83 7.30
N GLY A 3 -29.80 -2.11 6.18
CA GLY A 3 -28.75 -2.21 5.19
C GLY A 3 -27.39 -1.93 5.84
N LYS A 4 -26.44 -2.85 5.70
CA LYS A 4 -25.08 -2.70 6.18
C LYS A 4 -24.49 -1.46 5.48
N ILE A 5 -24.31 -0.36 6.20
CA ILE A 5 -23.67 0.84 5.64
C ILE A 5 -22.24 0.45 5.27
N PHE A 6 -21.96 0.34 3.97
CA PHE A 6 -20.61 0.11 3.46
C PHE A 6 -19.82 1.41 3.63
N LYS A 7 -19.09 1.53 4.74
CA LYS A 7 -18.16 2.65 4.94
C LYS A 7 -16.93 2.43 4.05
N SER A 8 -16.65 3.42 3.19
CA SER A 8 -15.42 3.50 2.42
C SER A 8 -14.64 4.76 2.80
N VAL A 9 -13.31 4.70 2.65
CA VAL A 9 -12.39 5.76 3.04
C VAL A 9 -11.45 6.08 1.89
N LYS A 10 -11.15 7.37 1.71
CA LYS A 10 -10.32 7.84 0.60
C LYS A 10 -8.84 7.82 0.97
N PRO A 11 -7.95 7.24 0.13
CA PRO A 11 -6.51 7.31 0.35
C PRO A 11 -6.01 8.78 0.46
N PRO A 12 -5.18 9.10 1.46
CA PRO A 12 -4.49 10.37 1.55
C PRO A 12 -3.53 10.61 0.38
N LEU A 13 -3.19 11.88 0.11
CA LEU A 13 -2.23 12.23 -0.95
C LEU A 13 -0.85 11.60 -0.73
N ALA A 14 -0.40 11.45 0.52
CA ALA A 14 0.89 10.82 0.83
C ALA A 14 0.93 9.36 0.36
N VAL A 15 -0.16 8.61 0.58
CA VAL A 15 -0.31 7.22 0.12
C VAL A 15 -0.23 7.13 -1.41
N ALA A 16 -0.94 8.02 -2.10
CA ALA A 16 -0.93 8.10 -3.56
C ALA A 16 0.47 8.42 -4.12
N LYS A 17 1.22 9.31 -3.47
CA LYS A 17 2.59 9.67 -3.86
C LYS A 17 3.56 8.49 -3.75
N GLU A 18 3.51 7.73 -2.66
CA GLU A 18 4.35 6.54 -2.50
C GLU A 18 4.00 5.45 -3.53
N ALA A 19 2.71 5.24 -3.79
CA ALA A 19 2.26 4.29 -4.82
C ALA A 19 2.76 4.67 -6.22
N ALA A 20 2.70 5.95 -6.58
CA ALA A 20 3.25 6.45 -7.85
C ALA A 20 4.76 6.20 -7.94
N ARG A 21 5.51 6.53 -6.89
CA ARG A 21 6.94 6.26 -6.79
C ARG A 21 7.26 4.77 -6.93
N GLY A 22 6.44 3.90 -6.33
CA GLY A 22 6.57 2.45 -6.47
C GLY A 22 6.45 1.98 -7.93
N LEU A 23 5.49 2.52 -8.69
CA LEU A 23 5.33 2.21 -10.11
C LEU A 23 6.51 2.71 -10.96
N GLU A 24 7.03 3.90 -10.67
CA GLU A 24 8.22 4.45 -11.34
C GLU A 24 9.43 3.55 -11.12
N LEU A 25 9.71 3.17 -9.87
CA LEU A 25 10.84 2.30 -9.53
C LEU A 25 10.65 0.89 -10.12
N ARG A 26 9.42 0.36 -10.14
CA ARG A 26 9.13 -0.91 -10.82
C ARG A 26 9.40 -0.81 -12.31
N LYS A 27 9.00 0.28 -12.96
CA LYS A 27 9.25 0.52 -14.40
C LYS A 27 10.75 0.59 -14.69
N GLN A 28 11.53 1.22 -13.81
CA GLN A 28 12.98 1.37 -13.93
C GLN A 28 13.72 0.05 -13.69
N HIS A 29 13.42 -0.66 -12.60
CA HIS A 29 14.18 -1.84 -12.18
C HIS A 29 13.58 -3.19 -12.62
N LYS A 30 12.42 -3.17 -13.28
CA LYS A 30 11.71 -4.37 -13.79
C LYS A 30 11.46 -5.44 -12.71
N ARG A 31 11.23 -5.03 -11.47
CA ARG A 31 10.99 -5.92 -10.32
C ARG A 31 10.12 -5.24 -9.26
N GLY A 32 9.61 -6.03 -8.32
CA GLY A 32 8.85 -5.58 -7.16
C GLY A 32 7.35 -5.75 -7.34
N GLY A 33 6.75 -6.49 -6.41
CA GLY A 33 5.31 -6.79 -6.38
C GLY A 33 4.83 -7.73 -7.49
N THR A 34 3.61 -8.24 -7.32
CA THR A 34 2.85 -8.94 -8.36
C THR A 34 1.92 -7.94 -9.07
N GLU A 35 1.19 -8.40 -10.08
CA GLU A 35 0.15 -7.59 -10.75
C GLU A 35 -0.93 -7.09 -9.77
N ILE A 36 -1.17 -7.79 -8.66
CA ILE A 36 -2.05 -7.31 -7.58
C ILE A 36 -1.48 -6.03 -6.92
N GLY A 37 -0.15 -5.98 -6.72
CA GLY A 37 0.53 -4.80 -6.21
C GLY A 37 0.46 -3.63 -7.19
N VAL A 38 0.62 -3.89 -8.49
CA VAL A 38 0.49 -2.88 -9.55
C VAL A 38 -0.92 -2.31 -9.56
N TRP A 39 -1.94 -3.17 -9.60
CA TRP A 39 -3.34 -2.75 -9.55
C TRP A 39 -3.67 -1.97 -8.27
N ARG A 40 -3.13 -2.40 -7.11
CA ARG A 40 -3.30 -1.65 -5.86
C ARG A 40 -2.70 -0.25 -5.96
N ALA A 41 -1.49 -0.12 -6.50
CA ALA A 41 -0.84 1.19 -6.69
C ALA A 41 -1.70 2.11 -7.56
N GLU A 42 -2.23 1.62 -8.68
CA GLU A 42 -3.11 2.40 -9.57
C GLU A 42 -4.38 2.89 -8.85
N ASN A 43 -4.99 2.06 -8.01
CA ASN A 43 -6.15 2.44 -7.21
C ASN A 43 -5.81 3.52 -6.18
N LEU A 44 -4.67 3.38 -5.51
CA LEU A 44 -4.20 4.36 -4.52
C LEU A 44 -3.88 5.71 -5.18
N ILE A 45 -3.26 5.71 -6.36
CA ILE A 45 -2.95 6.91 -7.14
C ILE A 45 -4.22 7.64 -7.56
N LYS A 46 -5.23 6.91 -8.05
CA LYS A 46 -6.56 7.46 -8.38
C LYS A 46 -7.33 7.91 -7.14
N ARG A 47 -6.84 7.55 -5.94
CA ARG A 47 -7.49 7.78 -4.64
C ARG A 47 -8.93 7.26 -4.64
N THR A 48 -9.13 6.09 -5.24
CA THR A 48 -10.41 5.38 -5.21
C THR A 48 -10.76 5.09 -3.74
N PRO A 49 -11.98 5.43 -3.27
CA PRO A 49 -12.41 5.07 -1.93
C PRO A 49 -12.38 3.55 -1.73
N LEU A 50 -11.78 3.09 -0.63
CA LEU A 50 -11.62 1.68 -0.31
C LEU A 50 -12.55 1.27 0.83
N ASP A 51 -13.11 0.08 0.74
CA ASP A 51 -13.95 -0.49 1.79
C ASP A 51 -13.12 -1.16 2.92
N VAL A 52 -13.80 -1.59 3.99
CA VAL A 52 -13.15 -2.26 5.14
C VAL A 52 -12.37 -3.51 4.73
N PRO A 53 -12.91 -4.45 3.92
CA PRO A 53 -12.13 -5.58 3.39
C PRO A 53 -10.84 -5.16 2.69
N GLU A 54 -10.87 -4.11 1.88
CA GLU A 54 -9.68 -3.61 1.19
C GLU A 54 -8.67 -2.99 2.14
N LEU A 55 -9.10 -2.20 3.13
CA LEU A 55 -8.21 -1.70 4.19
C LEU A 55 -7.53 -2.85 4.95
N LYS A 56 -8.29 -3.91 5.29
CA LYS A 56 -7.74 -5.10 5.96
C LYS A 56 -6.69 -5.79 5.09
N ARG A 57 -6.89 -5.84 3.77
CA ARG A 57 -5.88 -6.38 2.83
C ARG A 57 -4.61 -5.55 2.85
N ILE A 58 -4.72 -4.21 2.89
CA ILE A 58 -3.56 -3.30 2.99
C ILE A 58 -2.82 -3.52 4.32
N ARG A 59 -3.52 -3.51 5.47
CA ARG A 59 -2.93 -3.80 6.79
C ARG A 59 -2.22 -5.15 6.80
N SER A 60 -2.88 -6.21 6.35
CA SER A 60 -2.32 -7.56 6.32
C SER A 60 -1.15 -7.71 5.37
N TYR A 61 -1.08 -6.92 4.29
CA TYR A 61 0.10 -6.86 3.43
C TYR A 61 1.29 -6.35 4.23
N PHE A 62 1.17 -5.17 4.85
CA PHE A 62 2.27 -4.58 5.59
C PHE A 62 2.71 -5.43 6.79
N ALA A 63 1.77 -6.03 7.53
CA ALA A 63 2.08 -6.91 8.65
C ALA A 63 2.95 -8.12 8.24
N ARG A 64 2.69 -8.71 7.07
CA ARG A 64 3.47 -9.86 6.57
C ARG A 64 4.83 -9.49 6.00
N HIS A 65 4.98 -8.29 5.47
CA HIS A 65 6.19 -7.85 4.77
C HIS A 65 7.05 -6.88 5.60
N GLU A 66 6.69 -6.62 6.87
CA GLU A 66 7.52 -5.82 7.78
C GLU A 66 8.94 -6.41 7.93
N VAL A 67 9.06 -7.75 7.90
CA VAL A 67 10.35 -8.45 7.97
C VAL A 67 11.26 -8.15 6.76
N ASP A 68 10.69 -7.82 5.60
CA ASP A 68 11.45 -7.54 4.37
C ASP A 68 12.33 -6.29 4.52
N LYS A 69 11.98 -5.38 5.44
CA LYS A 69 12.78 -4.18 5.77
C LYS A 69 14.19 -4.51 6.25
N ARG A 70 14.40 -5.72 6.77
CA ARG A 70 15.70 -6.22 7.23
C ARG A 70 16.55 -6.80 6.09
N GLY A 71 15.98 -6.93 4.90
CA GLY A 71 16.66 -7.44 3.72
C GLY A 71 17.73 -6.48 3.20
N LYS A 72 18.71 -7.04 2.50
CA LYS A 72 19.79 -6.28 1.86
C LYS A 72 19.21 -5.23 0.88
N ASP A 73 19.82 -4.04 0.88
CA ASP A 73 19.50 -2.93 -0.01
C ASP A 73 18.04 -2.46 0.06
N TRP A 74 17.34 -2.66 1.19
CA TRP A 74 15.93 -2.30 1.36
C TRP A 74 15.59 -0.93 0.74
N ASN A 75 16.11 0.16 1.30
CA ASN A 75 15.86 1.52 0.84
C ASN A 75 17.06 2.14 0.10
N ASN A 76 17.87 1.32 -0.57
CA ASN A 76 19.01 1.82 -1.34
C ASN A 76 18.52 2.84 -2.39
N LYS A 77 19.20 3.99 -2.49
CA LYS A 77 18.76 5.11 -3.35
C LYS A 77 18.87 4.80 -4.84
N GLU A 78 19.85 3.99 -5.24
CA GLU A 78 20.12 3.66 -6.64
C GLU A 78 19.45 2.35 -7.06
N ARG A 79 19.39 1.38 -6.14
CA ARG A 79 18.88 0.03 -6.43
C ARG A 79 18.08 -0.55 -5.26
N PRO A 80 16.95 0.07 -4.88
CA PRO A 80 16.14 -0.37 -3.73
C PRO A 80 15.63 -1.80 -3.95
N SER A 81 15.54 -2.59 -2.88
CA SER A 81 15.14 -4.00 -2.96
C SER A 81 13.77 -4.20 -3.61
N ALA A 82 13.51 -5.41 -4.12
CA ALA A 82 12.20 -5.74 -4.68
C ALA A 82 11.09 -5.64 -3.63
N GLY A 83 11.40 -5.96 -2.37
CA GLY A 83 10.49 -5.78 -1.24
C GLY A 83 10.15 -4.32 -0.99
N HIS A 84 11.12 -3.40 -1.11
CA HIS A 84 10.84 -1.98 -0.94
C HIS A 84 10.00 -1.42 -2.08
N ILE A 85 10.28 -1.81 -3.33
CA ILE A 85 9.42 -1.42 -4.46
C ILE A 85 7.99 -1.92 -4.23
N ALA A 86 7.82 -3.19 -3.82
CA ALA A 86 6.51 -3.73 -3.48
C ALA A 86 5.84 -2.96 -2.34
N TRP A 87 6.59 -2.61 -1.29
CA TRP A 87 6.11 -1.80 -0.17
C TRP A 87 5.54 -0.46 -0.61
N LEU A 88 6.23 0.20 -1.54
CA LEU A 88 5.79 1.46 -2.14
C LEU A 88 4.52 1.29 -2.97
N LEU A 89 4.38 0.21 -3.75
CA LEU A 89 3.14 -0.08 -4.51
C LEU A 89 1.90 -0.15 -3.61
N TRP A 90 2.06 -0.57 -2.35
CA TRP A 90 0.97 -0.62 -1.37
C TRP A 90 0.78 0.69 -0.59
N GLY A 91 1.52 1.75 -0.94
CA GLY A 91 1.37 3.08 -0.38
C GLY A 91 2.43 3.45 0.67
N GLY A 92 3.47 2.64 0.84
CA GLY A 92 4.58 2.94 1.74
C GLY A 92 4.19 3.02 3.22
N GLU A 93 5.06 3.64 4.05
CA GLU A 93 4.73 3.92 5.45
C GLU A 93 3.43 4.73 5.63
N PRO A 94 3.14 5.76 4.80
CA PRO A 94 1.85 6.46 4.86
C PRO A 94 0.67 5.50 4.68
N GLY A 95 0.75 4.56 3.74
CA GLY A 95 -0.30 3.57 3.49
C GLY A 95 -0.49 2.62 4.67
N ARG A 96 0.60 2.20 5.30
CA ARG A 96 0.57 1.34 6.50
C ARG A 96 -0.12 2.05 7.66
N ALA A 97 0.33 3.26 7.99
CA ALA A 97 -0.23 4.04 9.09
C ALA A 97 -1.71 4.37 8.84
N TRP A 98 -2.04 4.82 7.63
CA TRP A 98 -3.41 5.15 7.23
C TRP A 98 -4.36 3.95 7.37
N ALA A 99 -3.99 2.78 6.84
CA ALA A 99 -4.87 1.60 6.91
C ALA A 99 -5.12 1.15 8.35
N GLU A 100 -4.08 1.19 9.20
CA GLU A 100 -4.21 0.89 10.63
C GLU A 100 -5.13 1.88 11.35
N GLU A 101 -4.94 3.18 11.12
CA GLU A 101 -5.75 4.23 11.76
C GLU A 101 -7.21 4.18 11.34
N GLU A 102 -7.51 3.99 10.05
CA GLU A 102 -8.88 3.90 9.56
C GLU A 102 -9.59 2.65 10.10
N LEU A 103 -8.91 1.50 10.15
CA LEU A 103 -9.48 0.29 10.75
C LEU A 103 -9.77 0.48 12.23
N LYS A 104 -8.86 1.11 12.98
CA LYS A 104 -9.08 1.45 14.38
C LYS A 104 -10.28 2.37 14.58
N LYS A 105 -10.43 3.43 13.77
CA LYS A 105 -11.60 4.34 13.79
C LYS A 105 -12.92 3.60 13.49
N LEU A 106 -12.85 2.53 12.71
CA LEU A 106 -13.98 1.70 12.33
C LEU A 106 -14.23 0.51 13.27
N GLY A 107 -13.39 0.32 14.30
CA GLY A 107 -13.52 -0.74 15.31
C GLY A 107 -12.94 -2.10 14.90
N PHE A 108 -11.85 -2.13 14.11
CA PHE A 108 -11.19 -3.35 13.61
C PHE A 108 -9.69 -3.43 13.92
#